data_AF-A0A350PCF7-F1
#
_entry.id   AF-A0A350PCF7-F1
#
_cell.length_a   1.000
_cell.length_b   1.000
_cell.length_c   1.000
_cell.angle_alpha   90.00
_cell.angle_beta   90.00
_cell.angle_gamma   90.00
#
_symmetry.space_group_name_H-M   'P 1'
#
loop_
_entity.id
_entity.type
_entity.pdbx_description
1 polymer ?
#
loop_
_entity_poly.entity_id
_entity_poly.type
_entity_poly.pdbx_seq_one_letter_code
_entity_poly.pdbx_strand_id
1 'polypeptide(L)'
;EIAKNNWEGLEFKFVGDPAGNQMAQTSENTPFMILRAAGITAYPAPTNDTQVRIESVESVLNRMTDGHPSFVISPTCQTLISGFEGGYQYKRIYHMGRESYDEKPNKNRFSHIHDALQYAMLGGGEGRRVILGGRSAPSPTTVERSSSPFERM
;
A
#
# COMPACT_ATOMS: atom_id res chain seq x y z
N GLU A 1 -5.69 21.67 4.08
CA GLU A 1 -4.64 21.65 3.04
C GLU A 1 -5.19 21.35 1.65
N ILE A 2 -6.15 20.43 1.51
CA ILE A 2 -6.78 20.08 0.21
C ILE A 2 -7.22 21.32 -0.58
N ALA A 3 -8.00 22.22 0.04
CA ALA A 3 -8.41 23.49 -0.58
C ALA A 3 -7.25 24.49 -0.80
N LYS A 4 -6.18 24.41 0.00
CA LYS A 4 -5.01 25.31 -0.12
C LYS A 4 -4.10 24.95 -1.30
N ASN A 5 -4.07 23.68 -1.69
CA ASN A 5 -3.23 23.17 -2.78
C ASN A 5 -4.02 22.94 -4.09
N ASN A 6 -5.25 23.45 -4.19
CA ASN A 6 -6.12 23.27 -5.36
C ASN A 6 -6.42 21.79 -5.71
N TRP A 7 -6.47 20.92 -4.70
CA TRP A 7 -6.74 19.49 -4.90
C TRP A 7 -8.23 19.15 -4.94
N GLU A 8 -9.10 20.16 -5.03
CA GLU A 8 -10.56 20.03 -4.98
C GLU A 8 -11.13 19.22 -6.15
N GLY A 9 -10.42 19.19 -7.29
CA GLY A 9 -10.80 18.38 -8.44
C GLY A 9 -10.31 16.92 -8.41
N LEU A 10 -9.61 16.50 -7.34
CA LEU A 10 -9.10 15.14 -7.22
C LEU A 10 -10.09 14.25 -6.48
N GLU A 11 -10.22 13.01 -6.94
CA GLU A 11 -10.94 11.97 -6.21
C GLU A 11 -10.07 11.41 -5.09
N PHE A 12 -10.58 11.50 -3.85
CA PHE A 12 -9.88 10.96 -2.68
C PHE A 12 -10.48 9.62 -2.27
N LYS A 13 -9.62 8.60 -2.19
CA LYS A 13 -9.95 7.32 -1.60
C LYS A 13 -9.26 7.19 -0.24
N PHE A 14 -10.05 7.03 0.80
CA PHE A 14 -9.53 6.84 2.16
C PHE A 14 -9.49 5.35 2.49
N VAL A 15 -8.34 4.87 2.97
CA VAL A 15 -8.12 3.48 3.34
C VAL A 15 -7.63 3.43 4.78
N GLY A 16 -8.23 2.57 5.58
CA GLY A 16 -7.94 2.45 7.01
C GLY A 16 -7.62 1.02 7.43
N ASP A 17 -7.07 0.90 8.63
CA ASP A 17 -6.83 -0.38 9.30
C ASP A 17 -8.16 -1.16 9.43
N PRO A 18 -8.25 -2.41 8.95
CA PRO A 18 -9.45 -3.24 9.08
C PRO A 18 -9.93 -3.42 10.52
N ALA A 19 -9.01 -3.41 11.49
CA ALA A 19 -9.33 -3.51 12.91
C ALA A 19 -10.10 -2.29 13.42
N GLY A 20 -9.98 -1.13 12.75
CA GLY A 20 -10.77 0.06 13.07
C GLY A 20 -12.27 -0.10 12.81
N ASN A 21 -12.70 -1.17 12.14
CA ASN A 21 -14.12 -1.49 11.93
C ASN A 21 -14.70 -2.35 13.07
N GLN A 22 -13.86 -2.79 14.02
CA GLN A 22 -14.32 -3.51 15.20
C GLN A 22 -14.90 -2.51 16.20
N MET A 23 -16.10 -2.80 16.72
CA MET A 23 -16.64 -2.06 17.86
C MET A 23 -15.72 -2.30 19.06
N ALA A 24 -15.17 -1.22 19.61
CA ALA A 24 -14.44 -1.31 20.85
C ALA A 24 -15.42 -1.69 21.97
N GLN A 25 -14.98 -2.50 22.95
CA GLN A 25 -15.81 -2.80 24.12
C GLN A 25 -16.23 -1.54 24.92
N THR A 26 -15.58 -0.40 24.67
CA THR A 26 -15.77 0.88 25.36
C THR A 26 -16.49 1.95 24.54
N SER A 27 -16.80 1.71 23.27
CA SER A 27 -17.40 2.72 22.39
C SER A 27 -18.34 2.07 21.39
N GLU A 28 -19.57 2.56 21.34
CA GLU A 28 -20.58 2.15 20.36
C GLU A 28 -20.26 2.68 18.95
N ASN A 29 -19.34 3.64 18.82
CA ASN A 29 -18.92 4.22 17.55
C ASN A 29 -17.56 3.67 17.11
N THR A 30 -17.50 3.14 15.90
CA THR A 30 -16.23 2.76 15.27
C THR A 30 -15.55 3.99 14.65
N PRO A 31 -14.20 4.00 14.56
CA PRO A 31 -13.47 5.02 13.80
C PRO A 31 -14.03 5.27 12.38
N PHE A 32 -14.46 4.21 11.67
CA PHE A 32 -15.09 4.36 10.36
C PHE A 32 -16.45 5.07 10.40
N MET A 33 -17.24 4.84 11.46
CA MET A 33 -18.51 5.56 11.66
C MET A 33 -18.26 7.05 11.91
N ILE A 34 -17.25 7.39 12.71
CA ILE A 34 -16.88 8.78 13.00
C ILE A 34 -16.42 9.47 11.71
N LEU A 35 -15.57 8.83 10.91
CA LEU A 35 -15.12 9.36 9.62
C LEU A 35 -16.30 9.57 8.67
N ARG A 36 -17.21 8.60 8.58
CA ARG A 36 -18.42 8.71 7.74
C ARG A 36 -19.32 9.86 8.20
N ALA A 37 -19.50 10.04 9.51
CA ALA A 37 -20.26 11.15 10.06
C ALA A 37 -19.60 12.52 9.75
N ALA A 38 -18.28 12.56 9.64
CA ALA A 38 -17.53 13.74 9.19
C ALA A 38 -17.51 13.92 7.65
N GLY A 39 -18.24 13.10 6.88
CA GLY A 39 -18.29 13.15 5.43
C GLY A 39 -17.14 12.43 4.71
N ILE A 40 -16.29 11.70 5.44
CA ILE A 40 -15.14 10.97 4.91
C ILE A 40 -15.52 9.49 4.75
N THR A 41 -15.66 9.03 3.51
CA THR A 41 -15.91 7.61 3.23
C THR A 41 -14.60 6.84 3.19
N ALA A 42 -14.25 6.21 4.30
CA ALA A 42 -13.09 5.34 4.41
C ALA A 42 -13.45 3.86 4.23
N TYR A 43 -12.54 3.12 3.58
CA TYR A 43 -12.67 1.70 3.30
C TYR A 43 -11.62 0.90 4.10
N PRO A 44 -11.95 -0.28 4.63
CA PRO A 44 -10.96 -1.14 5.25
C PRO A 44 -9.96 -1.66 4.20
N ALA A 45 -8.69 -1.76 4.58
CA ALA A 45 -7.68 -2.40 3.75
C ALA A 45 -8.04 -3.89 3.48
N PRO A 46 -7.61 -4.46 2.34
CA PRO A 46 -7.95 -5.85 1.99
C PRO A 46 -7.29 -6.90 2.90
N THR A 47 -6.18 -6.56 3.55
CA THR A 47 -5.47 -7.44 4.49
C THR A 47 -4.77 -6.62 5.59
N ASN A 48 -4.57 -7.24 6.75
CA ASN A 48 -3.77 -6.70 7.86
C ASN A 48 -2.44 -7.47 8.05
N ASP A 49 -2.09 -8.33 7.10
CA ASP A 49 -0.81 -9.04 7.13
C ASP A 49 0.36 -8.06 6.98
N THR A 50 1.25 -8.03 7.98
CA THR A 50 2.41 -7.13 8.00
C THR A 50 3.37 -7.38 6.84
N GLN A 51 3.59 -8.64 6.46
CA GLN A 51 4.53 -8.97 5.40
C GLN A 51 3.99 -8.48 4.05
N VAL A 52 2.71 -8.73 3.76
CA VAL A 52 2.06 -8.27 2.51
C VAL A 52 2.05 -6.74 2.42
N ARG A 53 1.83 -6.07 3.55
CA ARG A 53 1.90 -4.61 3.64
C ARG A 53 3.28 -4.05 3.29
N ILE A 54 4.33 -4.59 3.91
CA ILE A 54 5.71 -4.13 3.67
C ILE A 54 6.10 -4.38 2.22
N GLU A 55 5.84 -5.59 1.72
CA GLU A 55 6.11 -5.98 0.34
C GLU A 55 5.39 -5.08 -0.67
N SER A 56 4.16 -4.64 -0.35
CA SER A 56 3.40 -3.74 -1.23
C SER A 56 4.06 -2.37 -1.40
N VAL A 57 4.79 -1.89 -0.39
CA VAL A 57 5.55 -0.63 -0.48
C VAL A 57 6.89 -0.88 -1.16
N GLU A 58 7.60 -1.92 -0.74
CA GLU A 58 8.92 -2.30 -1.28
C GLU A 58 8.88 -2.54 -2.79
N SER A 59 7.82 -3.20 -3.27
CA SER A 59 7.64 -3.47 -4.70
C SER A 59 7.40 -2.22 -5.55
N VAL A 60 6.93 -1.11 -4.96
CA VAL A 60 6.79 0.18 -5.67
C VAL A 60 8.11 0.96 -5.60
N LEU A 61 8.79 0.93 -4.46
CA LEU A 61 10.10 1.57 -4.27
C LEU A 61 11.14 1.02 -5.25
N ASN A 62 11.14 -0.29 -5.48
CA ASN A 62 12.06 -0.95 -6.40
C ASN A 62 11.65 -0.85 -7.88
N ARG A 63 10.48 -0.27 -8.20
CA ARG A 63 9.96 -0.22 -9.57
C ARG A 63 10.39 1.04 -10.28
N MET A 64 10.89 0.88 -11.50
CA MET A 64 11.06 1.97 -12.46
C MET A 64 9.95 1.90 -13.52
N THR A 65 9.35 3.05 -13.83
CA THR A 65 8.37 3.22 -14.91
C THR A 65 8.94 4.28 -15.85
N ASP A 66 9.12 3.95 -17.13
CA ASP A 66 9.70 4.84 -18.15
C ASP A 66 11.03 5.50 -17.74
N GLY A 67 11.88 4.75 -17.03
CA GLY A 67 13.19 5.22 -16.56
C GLY A 67 13.14 6.10 -15.31
N HIS A 68 11.96 6.35 -14.75
CA HIS A 68 11.78 7.12 -13.51
C HIS A 68 11.32 6.24 -12.34
N PRO A 69 11.62 6.62 -11.08
CA PRO A 69 11.09 5.96 -9.91
C PRO A 69 9.55 5.98 -9.91
N SER A 70 8.93 4.83 -9.61
CA SER A 70 7.46 4.73 -9.58
C SER A 70 6.84 5.29 -8.29
N PHE A 71 7.68 5.68 -7.32
CA PHE A 71 7.27 6.31 -6.07
C PHE A 71 8.07 7.58 -5.85
N VAL A 72 7.36 8.67 -5.56
CA VAL A 72 7.95 9.98 -5.25
C VAL A 72 7.29 10.51 -4.00
N ILE A 73 8.10 11.02 -3.07
CA ILE A 73 7.64 11.62 -1.82
C ILE A 73 7.86 13.13 -1.89
N SER A 74 6.85 13.90 -1.50
CA SER A 74 7.00 15.35 -1.34
C SER A 74 8.02 15.68 -0.24
N PRO A 75 8.93 16.66 -0.42
CA PRO A 75 9.87 17.08 0.62
C PRO A 75 9.19 17.64 1.88
N THR A 76 7.90 17.98 1.81
CA THR A 76 7.11 18.39 2.98
C THR A 76 6.78 17.23 3.92
N CYS A 77 6.86 15.97 3.45
CA CYS A 77 6.56 14.77 4.23
C CYS A 77 7.75 14.33 5.12
N GLN A 78 8.30 15.25 5.91
CA GLN A 78 9.54 15.05 6.68
C GLN A 78 9.49 13.81 7.59
N THR A 79 8.38 13.56 8.27
CA THR A 79 8.26 12.39 9.17
C THR A 79 8.31 11.07 8.38
N LEU A 80 7.74 11.04 7.18
CA LEU A 80 7.77 9.86 6.33
C LEU A 80 9.19 9.60 5.81
N ILE A 81 9.84 10.67 5.34
CA ILE A 81 11.24 10.65 4.85
C ILE A 81 12.17 10.15 5.96
N SER A 82 12.13 10.74 7.15
CA SER A 82 12.96 10.28 8.28
C SER A 82 12.67 8.83 8.68
N GLY A 83 11.44 8.35 8.48
CA GLY A 83 11.12 6.95 8.65
C GLY A 83 11.84 6.06 7.61
N PHE A 84 11.84 6.44 6.34
CA PHE A 84 12.58 5.73 5.29
C PHE A 84 14.10 5.80 5.44
N GLU A 85 14.64 6.90 5.97
CA GLU A 85 16.08 7.07 6.22
C GLU A 85 16.62 6.19 7.37
N GLY A 86 15.75 5.49 8.11
CA GLY A 86 16.14 4.56 9.17
C GLY A 86 15.30 4.66 10.44
N GLY A 87 14.35 5.61 10.50
CA GLY A 87 13.41 5.72 11.61
C GLY A 87 12.47 4.52 11.71
N TYR A 88 12.10 3.89 10.60
CA TYR A 88 11.29 2.67 10.54
C TYR A 88 12.18 1.45 10.28
N GLN A 89 12.41 0.64 11.31
CA GLN A 89 13.34 -0.49 11.25
C GLN A 89 12.90 -1.64 12.15
N TYR A 90 13.37 -2.85 11.83
CA TYR A 90 13.22 -4.02 12.68
C TYR A 90 14.01 -3.85 13.97
N LYS A 91 13.42 -4.26 15.09
CA LYS A 91 14.10 -4.19 16.39
C LYS A 91 15.18 -5.27 16.43
N ARG A 92 16.44 -4.86 16.62
CA ARG A 92 17.55 -5.79 16.86
C ARG A 92 17.44 -6.33 18.29
N ILE A 93 17.47 -7.64 18.42
CA ILE A 93 17.41 -8.36 19.69
C ILE A 93 18.74 -9.09 19.87
N TYR A 94 19.44 -8.77 20.95
CA TYR A 94 20.71 -9.41 21.30
C TYR A 94 20.48 -10.40 22.44
N HIS A 95 20.64 -11.69 22.18
CA HIS A 95 20.54 -12.74 23.20
C HIS A 95 21.72 -13.70 23.11
N MET A 96 22.44 -13.88 24.23
CA MET A 96 23.48 -14.91 24.39
C MET A 96 24.54 -14.89 23.26
N GLY A 97 24.96 -13.70 22.82
CA GLY A 97 25.97 -13.55 21.76
C GLY A 97 25.44 -13.74 20.34
N ARG A 98 24.14 -14.02 20.16
CA ARG A 98 23.48 -14.09 18.84
C ARG A 98 22.63 -12.85 18.60
N GLU A 99 22.77 -12.32 17.40
CA GLU A 99 21.94 -11.24 16.89
C GLU A 99 20.76 -11.82 16.15
N SER A 100 19.58 -11.41 16.57
CA SER A 100 18.31 -11.73 15.91
C SER A 100 17.55 -10.44 15.67
N TYR A 101 16.63 -10.45 14.71
CA TYR A 101 15.71 -9.36 14.46
C TYR A 101 14.30 -9.82 14.78
N ASP A 102 13.50 -8.90 15.29
CA ASP A 102 12.08 -9.14 15.48
C ASP A 102 11.38 -9.36 14.13
N GLU A 103 10.32 -10.16 14.10
CA GLU A 103 9.54 -10.43 12.88
C GLU A 103 8.77 -9.18 12.42
N LYS A 104 8.55 -8.23 13.34
CA LYS A 104 7.80 -7.00 13.05
C LYS A 104 8.66 -5.75 13.25
N PRO A 105 8.41 -4.69 12.44
CA PRO A 105 9.06 -3.41 12.64
C PRO A 105 8.80 -2.84 14.03
N ASN A 106 9.77 -2.08 14.55
CA ASN A 106 9.67 -1.46 15.85
C ASN A 106 8.58 -0.37 15.85
N LYS A 107 7.60 -0.50 16.75
CA LYS A 107 6.57 0.52 16.95
C LYS A 107 7.16 1.78 17.60
N ASN A 108 7.20 2.85 16.81
CA ASN A 108 7.70 4.16 17.23
C ASN A 108 6.92 5.29 16.55
N ARG A 109 7.34 6.54 16.74
CA ARG A 109 6.70 7.72 16.13
C ARG A 109 6.61 7.68 14.59
N PHE A 110 7.47 6.90 13.92
CA PHE A 110 7.47 6.73 12.46
C PHE A 110 6.56 5.58 12.01
N SER A 111 6.31 4.59 12.88
CA SER A 111 5.48 3.44 12.53
C SER A 111 4.06 3.82 12.10
N HIS A 112 3.42 4.78 12.77
CA HIS A 112 2.04 5.16 12.43
C HIS A 112 1.88 5.69 11.00
N ILE A 113 2.80 6.55 10.54
CA ILE A 113 2.72 7.11 9.19
C ILE A 113 3.11 6.07 8.13
N HIS A 114 4.05 5.17 8.45
CA HIS A 114 4.45 4.07 7.59
C HIS A 114 3.35 3.02 7.44
N ASP A 115 2.67 2.66 8.53
CA ASP A 115 1.53 1.75 8.51
C ASP A 115 0.38 2.35 7.68
N ALA A 116 0.13 3.66 7.80
CA ALA A 116 -0.85 4.36 6.97
C ALA A 116 -0.47 4.33 5.47
N LEU A 117 0.80 4.54 5.14
CA LEU A 117 1.30 4.41 3.76
C LEU A 117 1.12 2.99 3.23
N GLN A 118 1.42 1.97 4.03
CA GLN A 118 1.25 0.57 3.64
C GLN A 118 -0.23 0.25 3.33
N TYR A 119 -1.16 0.72 4.17
CA TYR A 119 -2.58 0.57 3.89
C TYR A 119 -3.02 1.31 2.63
N ALA A 120 -2.49 2.50 2.38
CA ALA A 120 -2.74 3.24 1.14
C ALA A 120 -2.26 2.46 -0.09
N MET A 121 -1.07 1.87 -0.05
CA MET A 121 -0.55 1.04 -1.14
C MET A 121 -1.38 -0.23 -1.36
N LEU A 122 -1.78 -0.91 -0.29
CA LEU A 122 -2.69 -2.06 -0.38
C LEU A 122 -4.03 -1.68 -1.03
N GLY A 123 -4.65 -0.60 -0.57
CA GLY A 123 -5.94 -0.15 -1.09
C GLY A 123 -5.87 0.49 -2.49
N GLY A 124 -4.66 0.92 -2.91
CA GLY A 124 -4.32 1.40 -4.24
C GLY A 124 -4.10 0.29 -5.28
N GLY A 125 -4.11 -0.98 -4.86
CA GLY A 125 -4.00 -2.14 -5.74
C GLY A 125 -2.64 -2.82 -5.74
N GLU A 126 -1.65 -2.28 -5.05
CA GLU A 126 -0.31 -2.89 -4.96
C GLU A 126 -0.34 -4.20 -4.18
N GLY A 127 -1.23 -4.32 -3.18
CA GLY A 127 -1.47 -5.58 -2.48
C GLY A 127 -1.94 -6.71 -3.40
N ARG A 128 -2.74 -6.39 -4.41
CA ARG A 128 -3.22 -7.39 -5.39
C ARG A 128 -2.06 -7.92 -6.23
N ARG A 129 -1.09 -7.06 -6.57
CA ARG A 129 0.08 -7.43 -7.38
C ARG A 129 1.06 -8.29 -6.60
N VAL A 130 1.22 -8.04 -5.30
CA VAL A 130 2.00 -8.89 -4.39
C VAL A 130 1.35 -10.27 -4.23
N ILE A 131 0.03 -10.33 -4.03
CA ILE A 131 -0.68 -11.59 -3.77
C ILE A 131 -0.85 -12.44 -5.04
N LEU A 132 -1.17 -11.83 -6.19
CA LEU A 132 -1.47 -12.55 -7.43
C LEU A 132 -0.27 -12.65 -8.39
N GLY A 133 0.85 -12.03 -8.06
CA GLY A 133 1.99 -11.86 -8.96
C GLY A 133 1.71 -10.86 -10.08
N GLY A 134 2.78 -10.27 -10.63
CA GLY A 134 2.68 -9.48 -11.86
C GLY A 134 2.22 -10.40 -12.99
N ARG A 135 0.99 -10.23 -13.48
CA ARG A 135 0.56 -10.90 -14.70
C ARG A 135 1.47 -10.41 -15.83
N SER A 136 2.33 -11.28 -16.37
CA SER A 136 2.86 -11.05 -17.71
C SER A 136 1.67 -10.80 -18.63
N ALA A 137 1.75 -9.74 -19.44
CA ALA A 137 0.78 -9.53 -20.49
C ALA A 137 0.63 -10.85 -21.26
N PRO A 138 -0.60 -11.34 -21.49
CA PRO A 138 -0.78 -12.58 -22.23
C PRO A 138 -0.06 -12.43 -23.57
N SER A 139 0.85 -13.35 -23.87
CA SER A 139 1.53 -13.37 -25.17
C SER A 139 0.45 -13.41 -26.24
N PRO A 140 0.55 -12.58 -27.31
CA PRO A 140 -0.42 -12.60 -28.39
C PRO A 140 -0.46 -14.03 -28.93
N THR A 141 -1.59 -14.70 -28.72
CA THR A 141 -1.80 -16.06 -29.20
C THR A 141 -2.24 -15.95 -30.64
N THR A 142 -1.35 -16.26 -31.58
CA THR A 142 -1.73 -16.39 -32.99
C THR A 142 -2.60 -17.65 -33.10
N VAL A 143 -3.91 -17.45 -33.29
CA VAL A 143 -4.85 -18.54 -33.55
C VAL A 143 -4.55 -19.08 -34.95
N GLU A 144 -4.23 -20.36 -35.08
CA GLU A 144 -4.16 -21.00 -36.39
C GLU A 144 -5.54 -20.94 -37.04
N ARG A 145 -5.65 -20.18 -38.13
CA ARG A 145 -6.87 -20.12 -38.93
C ARG A 145 -6.85 -21.32 -39.86
N SER A 146 -7.83 -22.22 -39.72
CA SER A 146 -7.99 -23.42 -40.56
C SER A 146 -8.35 -23.12 -42.02
N SER A 147 -8.60 -21.86 -42.36
CA SER A 147 -8.79 -21.42 -43.75
C SER A 147 -8.41 -19.95 -43.90
N SER A 148 -7.70 -19.65 -44.98
CA SER A 148 -7.41 -18.27 -45.37
C SER A 148 -8.54 -17.73 -46.24
N PRO A 149 -9.05 -16.51 -46.00
CA PRO A 149 -10.06 -15.87 -46.86
C PRO A 149 -9.61 -15.70 -48.33
N PHE A 150 -8.31 -15.87 -48.60
CA PHE A 150 -7.71 -15.74 -49.92
C PHE A 150 -7.51 -17.08 -50.64
N GLU A 151 -7.82 -18.22 -50.00
CA GLU A 151 -7.76 -19.56 -50.64
C GLU A 151 -8.95 -19.83 -51.58
N ARG A 152 -9.88 -18.87 -51.75
CA ARG A 152 -11.02 -18.95 -52.67
C ARG A 152 -11.01 -17.91 -53.79
N MET A 153 -9.84 -17.39 -54.18
CA MET A 153 -9.63 -16.71 -55.47
C MET A 153 -8.89 -17.65 -56.41
#